data_AF-A0A537JNA3-F1
#
_entry.id   AF-A0A537JNA3-F1
#
_cell.length_a   1.000
_cell.length_b   1.000
_cell.length_c   1.000
_cell.angle_alpha   90.00
_cell.angle_beta   90.00
_cell.angle_gamma   90.00
#
_symmetry.space_group_name_H-M   'P 1'
#
loop_
_entity.id
_entity.type
_entity.pdbx_description
1 polymer ?
#
loop_
_entity_poly.entity_id
_entity_poly.type
_entity_poly.pdbx_seq_one_letter_code
_entity_poly.pdbx_strand_id
1 'polypeptide(L)'
;MSAIGRTGEGGVTRLSYRAEHADAARVSARWMHEAGAEVGVDSWGNLFGIVPGSTPGLPPLAAGSHLDTVPNGGIFDGALGVVAAIEAAAALREARAPLRHPLLLLAFAEEEGTSFGVGCLGSQGAAGRALSRAPHRAGTGAGAPGRAARGGRCDRGDRPHIVRLSR
;
A
#
# COMPACT_ATOMS: atom_id res chain seq x y z
N MET A 1 6.52 4.91 -12.37
CA MET A 1 5.92 5.33 -11.07
C MET A 1 5.76 6.84 -10.99
N SER A 2 6.85 7.63 -11.10
CA SER A 2 6.82 9.11 -10.95
C SER A 2 5.93 9.88 -11.95
N ALA A 3 5.56 9.28 -13.08
CA ALA A 3 4.64 9.89 -14.04
C ALA A 3 3.17 9.93 -13.55
N ILE A 4 2.79 9.05 -12.63
CA ILE A 4 1.41 8.94 -12.14
C ILE A 4 1.20 10.00 -11.07
N GLY A 5 0.21 10.88 -11.29
CA GLY A 5 -0.06 12.03 -10.43
C GLY A 5 0.89 13.21 -10.64
N ARG A 6 1.68 13.23 -11.73
CA ARG A 6 2.61 14.33 -12.03
C ARG A 6 1.85 15.66 -12.12
N THR A 7 2.34 16.68 -11.42
CA THR A 7 1.77 18.04 -11.44
C THR A 7 2.48 18.91 -12.49
N GLY A 8 1.86 20.02 -12.88
CA GLY A 8 2.49 21.04 -13.75
C GLY A 8 3.69 21.74 -13.10
N GLU A 9 3.81 21.65 -11.78
CA GLU A 9 4.88 22.28 -10.98
C GLU A 9 6.10 21.35 -10.79
N GLY A 10 6.05 20.13 -11.33
CA GLY A 10 7.16 19.18 -11.27
C GLY A 10 7.18 18.28 -10.03
N GLY A 11 6.15 18.35 -9.19
CA GLY A 11 5.89 17.39 -8.11
C GLY A 11 4.94 16.27 -8.52
N VAL A 12 4.45 15.53 -7.52
CA VAL A 12 3.46 14.46 -7.66
C VAL A 12 2.36 14.63 -6.62
N THR A 13 1.12 14.46 -7.04
CA THR A 13 -0.05 14.40 -6.16
C THR A 13 -0.76 13.06 -6.38
N ARG A 14 -0.65 12.17 -5.41
CA ARG A 14 -1.40 10.90 -5.35
C ARG A 14 -2.08 10.79 -3.99
N LEU A 15 -3.25 11.41 -3.86
CA LEU A 15 -4.02 11.32 -2.63
C LEU A 15 -4.61 9.91 -2.46
N SER A 16 -4.54 9.36 -1.25
CA SER A 16 -5.02 8.00 -0.97
C SER A 16 -6.48 7.82 -1.39
N TYR A 17 -6.79 6.63 -1.89
CA TYR A 17 -8.12 6.26 -2.36
C TYR A 17 -8.69 7.17 -3.47
N ARG A 18 -7.84 7.88 -4.21
CA ARG A 18 -8.17 8.58 -5.46
C ARG A 18 -7.65 7.83 -6.69
N ALA A 19 -7.99 8.33 -7.87
CA ALA A 19 -7.68 7.68 -9.14
C ALA A 19 -6.17 7.48 -9.34
N GLU A 20 -5.37 8.51 -9.07
CA GLU A 20 -3.92 8.50 -9.27
C GLU A 20 -3.23 7.52 -8.30
N HIS A 21 -3.71 7.43 -7.05
CA HIS A 21 -3.25 6.42 -6.10
C HIS A 21 -3.64 5.01 -6.55
N ALA A 22 -4.87 4.82 -7.04
CA ALA A 22 -5.32 3.53 -7.57
C ALA A 22 -4.52 3.10 -8.81
N ASP A 23 -4.16 4.03 -9.70
CA ASP A 23 -3.34 3.74 -10.87
C ASP A 23 -1.90 3.40 -10.48
N ALA A 24 -1.32 4.10 -9.49
CA ALA A 24 -0.03 3.72 -8.93
C ALA A 24 -0.07 2.32 -8.31
N ALA A 25 -1.11 1.99 -7.55
CA ALA A 25 -1.31 0.66 -7.00
C ALA A 25 -1.44 -0.42 -8.09
N ARG A 26 -2.19 -0.17 -9.17
CA ARG A 26 -2.29 -1.09 -10.31
C ARG A 26 -0.96 -1.32 -11.00
N VAL A 27 -0.15 -0.27 -11.18
CA VAL A 27 1.20 -0.41 -11.76
C VAL A 27 2.10 -1.23 -10.85
N SER A 28 2.13 -0.93 -9.55
CA SER A 28 2.88 -1.72 -8.57
C SER A 28 2.42 -3.17 -8.52
N ALA A 29 1.10 -3.44 -8.58
CA ALA A 29 0.54 -4.79 -8.59
C ALA A 29 1.02 -5.60 -9.80
N ARG A 30 1.05 -5.00 -10.99
CA ARG A 30 1.62 -5.65 -12.18
C ARG A 30 3.09 -6.00 -11.99
N TRP A 31 3.89 -5.05 -11.51
CA TRP A 31 5.32 -5.30 -11.26
C TRP A 31 5.57 -6.34 -10.18
N MET A 32 4.76 -6.37 -9.11
CA MET A 32 4.80 -7.44 -8.11
C MET A 32 4.49 -8.81 -8.73
N HIS A 33 3.50 -8.91 -9.62
CA HIS A 33 3.22 -10.14 -10.35
C HIS A 33 4.37 -10.57 -11.26
N GLU A 34 4.97 -9.63 -11.98
CA GLU A 34 6.15 -9.87 -12.83
C GLU A 34 7.37 -10.34 -11.99
N ALA A 35 7.50 -9.84 -10.76
CA ALA A 35 8.48 -10.28 -9.78
C ALA A 35 8.15 -11.66 -9.14
N GLY A 36 7.02 -12.27 -9.51
CA GLY A 36 6.63 -13.62 -9.06
C GLY A 36 5.78 -13.63 -7.78
N ALA A 37 5.21 -12.49 -7.38
CA ALA A 37 4.35 -12.41 -6.20
C ALA A 37 2.89 -12.78 -6.52
N GLU A 38 2.22 -13.40 -5.54
CA GLU A 38 0.76 -13.41 -5.44
C GLU A 38 0.29 -12.09 -4.82
N VAL A 39 -0.52 -11.32 -5.55
CA VAL A 39 -0.89 -9.94 -5.18
C VAL A 39 -2.33 -9.87 -4.66
N GLY A 40 -2.56 -9.02 -3.67
CA GLY A 40 -3.87 -8.74 -3.11
C GLY A 40 -3.96 -7.35 -2.50
N VAL A 41 -5.17 -6.98 -2.07
CA VAL A 41 -5.44 -5.76 -1.32
C VAL A 41 -6.22 -6.13 -0.06
N ASP A 42 -5.86 -5.56 1.09
CA ASP A 42 -6.56 -5.78 2.36
C ASP A 42 -7.72 -4.80 2.57
N SER A 43 -8.44 -4.95 3.69
CA SER A 43 -9.58 -4.11 4.04
C SER A 43 -9.24 -2.64 4.31
N TRP A 44 -7.97 -2.31 4.51
CA TRP A 44 -7.47 -0.95 4.69
C TRP A 44 -7.00 -0.31 3.37
N GLY A 45 -7.00 -1.09 2.29
CA GLY A 45 -6.53 -0.67 0.98
C GLY A 45 -5.01 -0.80 0.81
N ASN A 46 -4.32 -1.50 1.71
CA ASN A 46 -2.91 -1.79 1.53
C ASN A 46 -2.75 -2.78 0.37
N LEU A 47 -1.92 -2.41 -0.59
CA LEU A 47 -1.49 -3.34 -1.63
C LEU A 47 -0.38 -4.22 -1.07
N PHE A 48 -0.49 -5.53 -1.28
CA PHE A 48 0.54 -6.47 -0.86
C PHE A 48 0.81 -7.54 -1.92
N GLY A 49 2.03 -8.06 -1.93
CA GLY A 49 2.45 -9.19 -2.75
C GLY A 49 3.25 -10.19 -1.95
N ILE A 50 2.97 -11.49 -2.08
CA ILE A 50 3.73 -12.55 -1.41
C ILE A 50 4.53 -13.33 -2.45
N VAL A 51 5.85 -13.26 -2.36
CA VAL A 51 6.75 -14.18 -3.07
C VAL A 51 7.00 -15.40 -2.17
N PRO A 52 6.75 -16.63 -2.64
CA PRO A 52 6.92 -17.81 -1.82
C PRO A 52 8.38 -18.03 -1.42
N GLY A 53 8.59 -18.42 -0.17
CA GLY A 53 9.89 -18.86 0.33
C GLY A 53 10.13 -20.35 0.08
N SER A 54 11.38 -20.79 0.23
CA SER A 54 11.75 -22.21 0.06
C SER A 54 11.43 -23.09 1.27
N THR A 55 11.19 -22.51 2.45
CA THR A 55 10.87 -23.26 3.68
C THR A 55 9.41 -23.01 4.10
N PRO A 56 8.54 -24.03 4.07
CA PRO A 56 7.16 -23.91 4.54
C PRO A 56 7.06 -23.51 6.01
N GLY A 57 6.06 -22.69 6.34
CA GLY A 57 5.72 -22.33 7.72
C GLY A 57 6.57 -21.23 8.36
N LEU A 58 7.58 -20.68 7.67
CA LEU A 58 8.33 -19.54 8.17
C LEU A 58 7.54 -18.22 8.03
N PRO A 59 7.66 -17.28 8.98
CA PRO A 59 7.02 -15.98 8.87
C PRO A 59 7.63 -15.17 7.71
N PRO A 60 6.84 -14.30 7.05
CA PRO A 60 7.36 -13.49 5.96
C PRO A 60 8.34 -12.43 6.44
N LEU A 61 9.30 -12.09 5.59
CA LEU A 61 10.09 -10.86 5.70
C LEU A 61 9.34 -9.76 4.96
N ALA A 62 9.08 -8.62 5.59
CA ALA A 62 8.33 -7.53 5.00
C ALA A 62 9.27 -6.45 4.44
N ALA A 63 9.00 -5.97 3.22
CA ALA A 63 9.69 -4.85 2.59
C ALA A 63 8.69 -4.00 1.81
N GLY A 64 8.79 -2.68 1.95
CA GLY A 64 7.82 -1.78 1.33
C GLY A 64 7.79 -0.40 1.97
N SER A 65 6.82 0.40 1.58
CA SER A 65 6.59 1.76 2.09
C SER A 65 5.15 2.20 1.75
N HIS A 66 4.94 3.36 1.13
CA HIS A 66 3.62 3.88 0.73
C HIS A 66 3.66 4.44 -0.71
N LEU A 67 2.47 4.65 -1.30
CA LEU A 67 2.33 5.20 -2.66
C LEU A 67 1.62 6.56 -2.68
N ASP A 68 0.90 6.90 -1.62
CA ASP A 68 0.31 8.21 -1.47
C ASP A 68 1.38 9.28 -1.29
N THR A 69 1.03 10.52 -1.63
CA THR A 69 1.90 11.67 -1.46
C THR A 69 1.09 12.83 -0.87
N VAL A 70 1.78 13.75 -0.23
CA VAL A 70 1.26 15.13 -0.06
C VAL A 70 0.99 15.81 -1.42
N PRO A 71 0.19 16.89 -1.46
CA PRO A 71 0.03 17.68 -2.68
C PRO A 71 1.36 18.24 -3.16
N ASN A 72 1.66 18.05 -4.45
CA ASN A 72 2.92 18.46 -5.06
C ASN A 72 4.18 17.91 -4.35
N GLY A 73 4.07 16.70 -3.79
CA GLY A 73 5.17 16.00 -3.12
C GLY A 73 6.30 15.58 -4.05
N GLY A 74 7.38 15.08 -3.46
CA GLY A 74 8.54 14.58 -4.18
C GLY A 74 8.25 13.29 -4.96
N ILE A 75 9.15 12.93 -5.87
CA ILE A 75 9.02 11.68 -6.65
C ILE A 75 9.51 10.42 -5.92
N PHE A 76 10.22 10.59 -4.79
CA PHE A 76 10.91 9.51 -4.10
C PHE A 76 10.21 9.08 -2.81
N ASP A 77 9.61 10.03 -2.08
CA ASP A 77 9.00 9.72 -0.79
C ASP A 77 7.88 8.68 -0.95
N GLY A 78 7.93 7.66 -0.09
CA GLY A 78 7.15 6.42 -0.20
C GLY A 78 7.52 5.53 -1.40
N ALA A 79 7.32 6.05 -2.61
CA ALA A 79 7.38 5.29 -3.85
C ALA A 79 8.72 4.59 -4.08
N LEU A 80 9.84 5.20 -3.66
CA LEU A 80 11.15 4.59 -3.76
C LEU A 80 11.22 3.29 -2.96
N GLY A 81 10.69 3.25 -1.74
CA GLY A 81 10.71 2.05 -0.90
C GLY A 81 9.87 0.91 -1.49
N VAL A 82 8.70 1.24 -2.07
CA VAL A 82 7.84 0.26 -2.75
C VAL A 82 8.55 -0.31 -3.98
N VAL A 83 9.10 0.56 -4.84
CA VAL A 83 9.80 0.12 -6.05
C VAL A 83 11.05 -0.68 -5.69
N ALA A 84 11.86 -0.23 -4.74
CA ALA A 84 13.06 -0.94 -4.32
C ALA A 84 12.76 -2.35 -3.77
N ALA A 85 11.64 -2.52 -3.03
CA ALA A 85 11.22 -3.84 -2.57
C ALA A 85 10.82 -4.77 -3.72
N ILE A 86 10.12 -4.24 -4.74
CA ILE A 86 9.75 -5.00 -5.95
C ILE A 86 11.00 -5.38 -6.74
N GLU A 87 11.92 -4.44 -6.95
CA GLU A 87 13.18 -4.68 -7.65
C GLU A 87 14.05 -5.72 -6.92
N ALA A 88 14.09 -5.69 -5.58
CA ALA A 88 14.77 -6.71 -4.80
C ALA A 88 14.17 -8.11 -5.04
N ALA A 89 12.84 -8.23 -5.10
CA ALA A 89 12.17 -9.48 -5.43
C ALA A 89 12.48 -9.95 -6.86
N ALA A 90 12.46 -9.04 -7.83
CA ALA A 90 12.82 -9.32 -9.22
C ALA A 90 14.28 -9.81 -9.32
N ALA A 91 15.22 -9.13 -8.67
CA ALA A 91 16.63 -9.50 -8.66
C ALA A 91 16.87 -10.88 -8.03
N LEU A 92 16.20 -11.21 -6.91
CA LEU A 92 16.28 -12.54 -6.30
C LEU A 92 15.77 -13.64 -7.25
N ARG A 93 14.70 -13.35 -7.99
CA ARG A 93 14.12 -14.25 -9.00
C ARG A 93 15.06 -14.46 -10.19
N GLU A 94 15.63 -13.38 -10.73
CA GLU A 94 16.60 -13.42 -11.83
C GLU A 94 17.87 -14.19 -11.45
N ALA A 95 18.37 -13.96 -10.23
CA ALA A 95 19.52 -14.66 -9.68
C ALA A 95 19.23 -16.11 -9.27
N ARG A 96 17.98 -16.56 -9.35
CA ARG A 96 17.51 -17.90 -8.90
C ARG A 96 17.92 -18.20 -7.44
N ALA A 97 17.88 -17.17 -6.59
CA ALA A 97 18.30 -17.22 -5.20
C ALA A 97 17.08 -17.01 -4.27
N PRO A 98 16.21 -18.03 -4.09
CA PRO A 98 15.02 -17.88 -3.27
C PRO A 98 15.38 -17.70 -1.80
N LEU A 99 14.64 -16.84 -1.10
CA LEU A 99 14.73 -16.72 0.35
C LEU A 99 14.15 -17.96 1.03
N ARG A 100 14.63 -18.28 2.24
CA ARG A 100 14.00 -19.29 3.09
C ARG A 100 12.60 -18.88 3.51
N HIS A 101 12.47 -17.63 3.94
CA HIS A 101 11.21 -17.01 4.33
C HIS A 101 10.47 -16.50 3.09
N PRO A 102 9.12 -16.49 3.08
CA PRO A 102 8.38 -15.71 2.10
C PRO A 102 8.77 -14.23 2.15
N LEU A 103 8.73 -13.53 1.03
CA LEU A 103 8.92 -12.09 0.97
C LEU A 103 7.55 -11.42 0.80
N LEU A 104 7.18 -10.57 1.75
CA LEU A 104 5.97 -9.76 1.73
C LEU A 104 6.32 -8.34 1.25
N LEU A 105 5.89 -8.03 0.03
CA LEU A 105 5.97 -6.71 -0.57
C LEU A 105 4.76 -5.88 -0.12
N LEU A 106 4.98 -4.64 0.29
CA LEU A 106 3.92 -3.77 0.83
C LEU A 106 3.94 -2.37 0.21
N ALA A 107 2.73 -1.87 -0.07
CA ALA A 107 2.44 -0.45 -0.20
C ALA A 107 1.27 -0.12 0.72
N PHE A 108 1.58 0.53 1.85
CA PHE A 108 0.59 0.98 2.81
C PHE A 108 -0.26 2.11 2.21
N ALA A 109 -1.54 2.11 2.56
CA ALA A 109 -2.47 3.19 2.23
C ALA A 109 -2.44 4.28 3.30
N GLU A 110 -2.51 5.54 2.85
CA GLU A 110 -2.66 6.72 3.70
C GLU A 110 -1.60 6.78 4.80
N GLU A 111 -0.34 6.82 4.37
CA GLU A 111 0.79 7.08 5.26
C GLU A 111 0.83 8.56 5.65
N GLU A 112 0.64 9.45 4.66
CA GLU A 112 0.85 10.89 4.80
C GLU A 112 -0.25 11.57 5.64
N GLY A 113 -1.41 10.92 5.74
CA GLY A 113 -2.57 11.47 6.46
C GLY A 113 -3.26 12.64 5.74
N THR A 114 -2.93 12.88 4.47
CA THR A 114 -3.46 14.03 3.70
C THR A 114 -4.98 13.93 3.47
N SER A 115 -5.52 12.72 3.36
CA SER A 115 -6.92 12.50 2.99
C SER A 115 -7.85 12.44 4.21
N PHE A 116 -7.35 12.04 5.39
CA PHE A 116 -8.17 11.84 6.60
C PHE A 116 -7.64 12.55 7.85
N GLY A 117 -6.55 13.30 7.74
CA GLY A 117 -5.92 14.03 8.85
C GLY A 117 -5.24 13.12 9.88
N VAL A 118 -5.06 11.84 9.56
CA VAL A 118 -4.38 10.85 10.40
C VAL A 118 -3.50 10.00 9.49
N GLY A 119 -2.18 10.11 9.68
CA GLY A 119 -1.21 9.32 8.92
C GLY A 119 -1.11 7.87 9.40
N CYS A 120 -0.40 7.07 8.62
CA CYS A 120 -0.17 5.64 8.86
C CYS A 120 -1.47 4.82 9.01
N LEU A 121 -2.58 5.22 8.38
CA LEU A 121 -3.88 4.56 8.60
C LEU A 121 -3.82 3.08 8.20
N GLY A 122 -3.25 2.79 7.03
CA GLY A 122 -3.12 1.42 6.51
C GLY A 122 -2.24 0.53 7.40
N SER A 123 -1.09 1.02 7.85
CA SER A 123 -0.16 0.24 8.67
C SER A 123 -0.67 0.06 10.10
N GLN A 124 -1.32 1.07 10.69
CA GLN A 124 -2.00 0.94 11.98
C GLN A 124 -3.12 -0.09 11.93
N GLY A 125 -3.92 -0.06 10.87
CA GLY A 125 -4.98 -1.02 10.61
C GLY A 125 -4.46 -2.46 10.49
N ALA A 126 -3.42 -2.66 9.68
CA ALA A 126 -2.77 -3.96 9.52
C ALA A 126 -2.14 -4.48 10.81
N ALA A 127 -1.62 -3.59 11.67
CA ALA A 127 -1.07 -3.93 12.98
C ALA A 127 -2.14 -4.12 14.08
N GLY A 128 -3.43 -3.99 13.75
CA GLY A 128 -4.53 -4.14 14.73
C GLY A 128 -4.55 -3.04 15.79
N ARG A 129 -3.96 -1.87 15.52
CA ARG A 129 -3.98 -0.76 16.47
C ARG A 129 -5.36 -0.11 16.50
N ALA A 130 -5.85 0.18 17.70
CA ALA A 130 -7.07 0.94 17.85
C ALA A 130 -6.85 2.38 17.35
N LEU A 131 -7.65 2.79 16.36
CA LEU A 131 -7.66 4.18 15.92
C LEU A 131 -8.24 5.04 17.04
N SER A 132 -7.49 6.06 17.46
CA SER A 132 -7.92 6.99 18.52
C SER A 132 -9.16 7.79 18.14
N ARG A 133 -9.41 7.94 16.84
CA ARG A 133 -10.62 8.54 16.27
C ARG A 133 -10.97 7.86 14.95
N ALA A 134 -12.25 7.76 14.64
CA ALA A 134 -12.68 7.29 13.33
C ALA A 134 -12.11 8.24 12.23
N PRO A 135 -11.53 7.71 11.15
CA PRO A 135 -11.04 8.53 10.06
C PRO A 135 -12.24 9.24 9.39
N HIS A 136 -12.11 10.55 9.22
CA HIS A 136 -13.09 11.38 8.55
C HIS A 136 -12.36 12.06 7.39
N ARG A 137 -12.97 12.11 6.20
CA ARG A 137 -12.35 12.78 5.06
C ARG A 137 -12.03 14.22 5.47
N ALA A 138 -10.77 14.61 5.30
CA ALA A 138 -10.37 16.00 5.43
C ALA A 138 -11.19 16.81 4.42
N GLY A 139 -11.86 17.85 4.92
CA GLY A 139 -12.69 18.72 4.08
C GLY A 139 -11.80 19.43 3.07
N THR A 140 -11.95 19.10 1.79
CA THR A 140 -11.66 20.08 0.75
C THR A 140 -12.67 21.21 0.94
N GLY A 141 -12.26 22.47 0.95
CA GLY A 141 -13.20 23.59 0.98
C GLY A 141 -14.38 23.35 0.01
N ALA A 142 -15.59 23.64 0.50
CA ALA A 142 -16.92 23.46 -0.11
C ALA A 142 -17.56 22.04 -0.04
N GLY A 143 -18.29 21.81 1.06
CA GLY A 143 -19.68 21.34 1.04
C GLY A 143 -20.01 19.87 0.74
N ALA A 144 -20.13 19.04 1.80
CA ALA A 144 -21.28 18.15 2.11
C ALA A 144 -20.88 17.06 3.15
N PRO A 145 -21.73 16.70 4.13
CA PRO A 145 -21.39 15.72 5.16
C PRO A 145 -21.52 14.28 4.63
N GLY A 146 -20.41 13.64 4.30
CA GLY A 146 -20.35 12.23 3.95
C GLY A 146 -20.36 11.34 5.22
N ARG A 147 -21.32 10.41 5.28
CA ARG A 147 -21.50 9.42 6.36
C ARG A 147 -20.17 8.78 6.79
N ALA A 148 -19.92 8.76 8.10
CA ALA A 148 -18.80 8.08 8.73
C ALA A 148 -18.77 6.59 8.38
N ALA A 149 -17.62 6.11 7.91
CA ALA A 149 -17.34 4.68 7.86
C ALA A 149 -17.28 4.17 9.31
N ARG A 150 -18.20 3.28 9.69
CA ARG A 150 -18.16 2.62 11.00
C ARG A 150 -16.96 1.67 10.97
N GLY A 151 -15.94 1.98 11.77
CA GLY A 151 -14.81 1.09 12.00
C GLY A 151 -15.32 -0.22 12.60
N GLY A 152 -15.30 -1.28 11.80
CA GLY A 152 -15.49 -2.64 12.27
C GLY A 152 -14.36 -2.99 13.23
N ARG A 153 -14.71 -3.60 14.36
CA ARG A 153 -13.75 -4.13 15.32
C ARG A 153 -13.04 -5.30 14.64
N CYS A 154 -11.76 -5.16 14.32
CA CYS A 154 -10.94 -6.29 13.87
C CYS A 154 -10.66 -7.17 15.09
N ASP A 155 -11.38 -8.29 15.20
CA ASP A 155 -11.05 -9.31 16.19
C ASP A 155 -9.71 -9.96 15.83
N ARG A 156 -8.92 -10.31 16.85
CA ARG A 156 -7.55 -10.87 16.74
C ARG A 156 -7.47 -12.22 15.99
N GLY A 157 -8.58 -12.73 15.47
CA GLY A 157 -8.70 -13.99 14.74
C GLY A 157 -9.15 -13.85 13.29
N ASP A 158 -9.57 -12.67 12.83
CA ASP A 158 -10.00 -12.50 11.44
C ASP A 158 -8.79 -12.28 10.53
N ARG A 159 -8.51 -13.29 9.70
CA ARG A 159 -7.58 -13.13 8.58
C ARG A 159 -8.13 -11.98 7.73
N PRO A 160 -7.29 -11.00 7.31
CA PRO A 160 -7.76 -9.92 6.46
C PRO A 160 -8.49 -10.52 5.26
N HIS A 161 -9.69 -10.02 4.96
CA HIS A 161 -10.42 -10.44 3.76
C HIS A 161 -9.56 -10.10 2.54
N ILE A 162 -8.87 -11.11 1.99
CA ILE A 162 -7.99 -10.98 0.85
C ILE A 162 -8.86 -10.79 -0.39
N VAL A 163 -8.88 -9.60 -0.95
CA VAL A 163 -9.39 -9.40 -2.31
C VAL A 163 -8.23 -9.65 -3.26
N ARG A 164 -8.23 -10.80 -3.93
CA ARG A 164 -7.29 -11.07 -5.02
C ARG A 164 -7.65 -10.16 -6.19
N LEU A 165 -6.70 -9.36 -6.66
CA LEU A 165 -6.85 -8.62 -7.91
C LEU A 165 -6.77 -9.65 -9.04
N SER A 166 -7.88 -9.87 -9.75
CA SER A 166 -7.89 -10.76 -10.92
C SER A 166 -7.02 -10.17 -12.03
N ARG A 167 -6.28 -11.05 -12.70
CA ARG A 167 -5.40 -10.75 -13.85
C ARG A 167 -6.12 -9.99 -14.96
#